data_AF-K1QVQ9-F1
#
_entry.id   AF-K1QVQ9-F1
#
_cell.length_a   1.000
_cell.length_b   1.000
_cell.length_c   1.000
_cell.angle_alpha   90.00
_cell.angle_beta   90.00
_cell.angle_gamma   90.00
#
_symmetry.space_group_name_H-M   'P 1'
#
loop_
_entity.id
_entity.type
_entity.pdbx_description
1 polymer ?
#
loop_
_entity_poly.entity_id
_entity_poly.type
_entity_poly.pdbx_seq_one_letter_code
_entity_poly.pdbx_strand_id
1 'polypeptide(L)'
;MRCGDLDAAKTIQTAKDALSAKRLGDKVRINDRWSTTCEAVMTEVIENKCVQVQQFREKLISVKRNVVLAESTYNDTWGTGLNKTGTENTKQQAWPGKNLLGHILSKIAKKVRKRKKSDQWSSPQQKHNSKQSSKQRDIAVMLSEIRARQHDSDSASGRDLSSETDGDDEET
;
A
#
# COMPACT_ATOMS: atom_id res chain seq x y z
N MET A 1 -21.55 -0.73 11.39
CA MET A 1 -22.46 -1.63 10.63
C MET A 1 -23.05 -0.88 9.45
N ARG A 2 -23.13 -1.49 8.26
CA ARG A 2 -23.32 -0.75 6.99
C ARG A 2 -24.72 -0.90 6.33
N CYS A 3 -25.50 -1.94 6.62
CA CYS A 3 -26.90 -2.11 6.15
C CYS A 3 -27.95 -2.16 7.29
N GLY A 4 -27.51 -2.34 8.55
CA GLY A 4 -28.40 -2.41 9.72
C GLY A 4 -29.17 -3.73 9.86
N ASP A 5 -29.41 -4.45 8.77
CA ASP A 5 -30.06 -5.78 8.76
C ASP A 5 -29.08 -6.87 9.21
N LEU A 6 -29.05 -7.13 10.52
CA LEU A 6 -28.20 -8.13 11.16
C LEU A 6 -28.61 -9.56 10.83
N ASP A 7 -29.91 -9.81 10.71
CA ASP A 7 -30.45 -11.15 10.50
C ASP A 7 -30.15 -11.64 9.08
N ALA A 8 -30.32 -10.76 8.08
CA ALA A 8 -29.91 -11.08 6.72
C ALA A 8 -28.39 -11.29 6.63
N ALA A 9 -27.59 -10.45 7.30
CA ALA A 9 -26.14 -10.60 7.32
C ALA A 9 -25.71 -11.96 7.91
N LYS A 10 -26.30 -12.36 9.04
CA LYS A 10 -26.03 -13.66 9.68
C LYS A 10 -26.43 -14.81 8.75
N THR A 11 -27.60 -14.71 8.12
CA THR A 11 -28.10 -15.75 7.20
C THR A 11 -27.19 -15.91 5.98
N ILE A 12 -26.77 -14.80 5.36
CA ILE A 12 -25.82 -14.78 4.24
C ILE A 12 -24.48 -15.38 4.65
N GLN A 13 -23.99 -15.06 5.86
CA GLN A 13 -22.73 -15.57 6.38
C GLN A 13 -22.76 -17.10 6.57
N THR A 14 -23.89 -17.65 7.01
CA THR A 14 -24.07 -19.10 7.22
C THR A 14 -24.48 -19.87 5.95
N ALA A 15 -24.58 -19.20 4.80
CA ALA A 15 -24.98 -19.85 3.56
C ALA A 15 -23.97 -20.94 3.14
N LYS A 16 -24.49 -22.08 2.68
CA LYS A 16 -23.70 -23.27 2.31
C LYS A 16 -22.75 -23.02 1.14
N ASP A 17 -23.15 -22.19 0.20
CA ASP A 17 -22.44 -21.94 -1.05
C ASP A 17 -22.63 -20.50 -1.54
N ALA A 18 -21.77 -20.08 -2.48
CA ALA A 18 -21.75 -18.72 -2.99
C ALA A 18 -23.04 -18.32 -3.75
N LEU A 19 -23.70 -19.27 -4.42
CA LEU A 19 -24.95 -19.00 -5.14
C LEU A 19 -26.08 -18.76 -4.16
N SER A 20 -26.15 -19.57 -3.09
CA SER A 20 -27.09 -19.39 -1.99
C SER A 20 -26.89 -18.03 -1.30
N ALA A 21 -25.64 -17.67 -0.97
CA ALA A 21 -25.31 -16.36 -0.41
C ALA A 21 -25.74 -15.20 -1.32
N LYS A 22 -25.52 -15.33 -2.63
CA LYS A 22 -25.92 -14.32 -3.62
C LYS A 22 -27.45 -14.15 -3.67
N ARG A 23 -28.20 -15.25 -3.76
CA ARG A 23 -29.67 -15.23 -3.76
C ARG A 23 -30.27 -14.62 -2.49
N LEU A 24 -29.63 -14.83 -1.34
CA LEU A 24 -30.02 -14.18 -0.09
C LEU A 24 -29.69 -12.70 -0.12
N GLY A 25 -28.50 -12.32 -0.60
CA GLY A 25 -28.08 -10.93 -0.77
C GLY A 25 -28.99 -10.12 -1.70
N ASP A 26 -29.55 -10.74 -2.74
CA ASP A 26 -30.47 -10.08 -3.68
C ASP A 26 -31.80 -9.66 -3.02
N LYS A 27 -32.14 -10.23 -1.85
CA LYS A 27 -33.33 -9.86 -1.07
C LYS A 27 -33.07 -8.71 -0.08
N VAL A 28 -31.80 -8.34 0.13
CA VAL A 28 -31.43 -7.30 1.09
C VAL A 28 -31.80 -5.94 0.54
N ARG A 29 -32.54 -5.15 1.32
CA ARG A 29 -32.90 -3.79 0.94
C ARG A 29 -31.65 -2.92 0.91
N ILE A 30 -31.35 -2.38 -0.27
CA ILE A 30 -30.25 -1.43 -0.45
C ILE A 30 -30.58 -0.15 0.32
N ASN A 31 -29.63 0.34 1.10
CA ASN A 31 -29.75 1.65 1.75
C ASN A 31 -29.06 2.75 0.93
N ASP A 32 -29.41 4.00 1.19
CA ASP A 32 -28.90 5.14 0.43
C ASP A 32 -27.37 5.26 0.47
N ARG A 33 -26.78 4.82 1.59
CA ARG A 33 -25.32 4.82 1.80
C ARG A 33 -24.59 3.76 0.97
N TRP A 34 -25.28 2.74 0.45
CA TRP A 34 -24.63 1.66 -0.30
C TRP A 34 -23.97 2.19 -1.58
N SER A 35 -24.60 3.14 -2.25
CA SER A 35 -24.10 3.77 -3.48
C SER A 35 -22.68 4.36 -3.32
N THR A 36 -22.37 4.89 -2.13
CA THR A 36 -21.08 5.52 -1.82
C THR A 36 -20.10 4.59 -1.10
N THR A 37 -20.60 3.54 -0.43
CA THR A 37 -19.78 2.65 0.39
C THR A 37 -19.41 1.34 -0.29
N CYS A 38 -20.10 0.96 -1.37
CA CYS A 38 -19.92 -0.34 -2.02
C CYS A 38 -18.50 -0.55 -2.59
N GLU A 39 -17.89 0.48 -3.20
CA GLU A 39 -16.51 0.39 -3.71
C GLU A 39 -15.51 0.14 -2.59
N ALA A 40 -15.66 0.83 -1.46
CA ALA A 40 -14.78 0.68 -0.30
C ALA A 40 -14.90 -0.73 0.30
N VAL A 41 -16.14 -1.23 0.45
CA VAL A 41 -16.41 -2.59 0.94
C VAL A 41 -15.80 -3.63 0.00
N MET A 42 -16.03 -3.53 -1.31
CA MET A 42 -15.47 -4.48 -2.26
C MET A 42 -13.94 -4.43 -2.28
N THR A 43 -13.35 -3.24 -2.16
CA THR A 43 -11.90 -3.08 -2.03
C THR A 43 -11.37 -3.84 -0.81
N GLU A 44 -11.99 -3.66 0.35
CA GLU A 44 -11.64 -4.38 1.59
C GLU A 44 -11.74 -5.90 1.41
N VAL A 45 -12.82 -6.40 0.80
CA VAL A 45 -13.02 -7.83 0.51
C VAL A 45 -11.92 -8.39 -0.38
N ILE A 46 -11.56 -7.69 -1.47
CA ILE A 46 -10.52 -8.17 -2.40
C ILE A 46 -9.13 -8.08 -1.78
N GLU A 47 -8.85 -7.07 -0.94
CA GLU A 47 -7.60 -6.99 -0.19
C GLU A 47 -7.46 -8.16 0.78
N ASN A 48 -8.50 -8.47 1.55
CA ASN A 48 -8.54 -9.63 2.44
C ASN A 48 -8.41 -10.94 1.67
N LYS A 49 -9.06 -11.07 0.50
CA LYS A 49 -8.92 -12.23 -0.38
C LYS A 49 -7.47 -12.43 -0.85
N CYS A 50 -6.73 -11.34 -1.12
CA CYS A 50 -5.31 -11.44 -1.46
C CYS A 50 -4.45 -11.95 -0.30
N VAL A 51 -4.84 -11.65 0.95
CA VAL A 51 -4.13 -12.14 2.15
C VAL A 51 -4.45 -13.61 2.40
N GLN A 52 -5.72 -13.98 2.32
CA GLN A 52 -6.21 -15.31 2.69
C GLN A 52 -5.96 -16.35 1.58
N VAL A 53 -5.99 -15.95 0.31
CA VAL A 53 -5.93 -16.86 -0.84
C VAL A 53 -4.69 -16.57 -1.68
N GLN A 54 -3.61 -17.28 -1.39
CA GLN A 54 -2.31 -17.07 -2.04
C GLN A 54 -2.37 -17.23 -3.57
N GLN A 55 -3.06 -18.25 -4.08
CA GLN A 55 -3.23 -18.47 -5.53
C GLN A 55 -3.91 -17.28 -6.22
N PHE A 56 -4.90 -16.68 -5.58
CA PHE A 56 -5.59 -15.50 -6.10
C PHE A 56 -4.63 -14.30 -6.17
N ARG A 57 -3.87 -14.07 -5.10
CA ARG A 57 -2.85 -13.01 -5.05
C ARG A 57 -1.82 -13.16 -6.16
N GLU A 58 -1.28 -14.36 -6.33
CA GLU A 58 -0.27 -14.66 -7.35
C GLU A 58 -0.80 -14.44 -8.76
N LYS A 59 -2.00 -14.94 -9.04
CA LYS A 59 -2.64 -14.71 -10.33
C LYS A 59 -2.85 -13.21 -10.57
N LEU A 60 -3.33 -12.47 -9.58
CA LEU A 60 -3.57 -11.03 -9.69
C LEU A 60 -2.29 -10.25 -10.00
N ILE A 61 -1.16 -10.56 -9.34
CA ILE A 61 0.11 -9.85 -9.59
C ILE A 61 0.81 -10.28 -10.87
N SER A 62 0.54 -11.49 -11.39
CA SER A 62 1.08 -12.00 -12.65
C SER A 62 0.56 -11.25 -13.88
N VAL A 63 -0.59 -10.58 -13.75
CA VAL A 63 -1.20 -9.79 -14.81
C VAL A 63 -0.28 -8.64 -15.23
N LYS A 64 -0.12 -8.44 -16.55
CA LYS A 64 0.67 -7.35 -17.15
C LYS A 64 0.17 -5.97 -16.66
N ARG A 65 1.05 -4.97 -16.61
CA ARG A 65 0.69 -3.65 -16.04
C ARG A 65 -0.28 -2.82 -16.89
N ASN A 66 -0.31 -3.08 -18.20
CA ASN A 66 -1.02 -2.26 -19.18
C ASN A 66 -2.26 -2.96 -19.75
N VAL A 67 -2.79 -3.96 -19.03
CA VAL A 67 -4.04 -4.62 -19.45
C VAL A 67 -5.20 -4.14 -18.58
N VAL A 68 -6.37 -4.10 -19.19
CA VAL A 68 -7.63 -3.83 -18.51
C VAL A 68 -8.14 -5.16 -17.97
N LEU A 69 -8.36 -5.22 -16.67
CA LEU A 69 -9.12 -6.32 -16.07
C LEU A 69 -10.60 -6.01 -16.27
N ALA A 70 -11.35 -6.96 -16.82
CA ALA A 70 -12.76 -6.80 -17.15
C ALA A 70 -13.59 -7.94 -16.55
N GLU A 71 -14.70 -7.60 -15.92
CA GLU A 71 -15.74 -8.57 -15.58
C GLU A 71 -16.78 -8.58 -16.71
N SER A 72 -16.71 -9.61 -17.55
CA SER A 72 -17.54 -9.76 -18.75
C SER A 72 -18.92 -10.33 -18.46
N THR A 73 -19.68 -9.58 -17.66
CA THR A 73 -21.07 -9.88 -17.28
C THR A 73 -21.99 -8.74 -17.71
N TYR A 74 -23.28 -9.03 -17.87
CA TYR A 74 -24.33 -8.03 -18.15
C TYR A 74 -24.66 -7.15 -16.92
N ASN A 75 -23.68 -6.88 -16.07
CA ASN A 75 -23.81 -6.01 -14.91
C ASN A 75 -23.25 -4.62 -15.24
N ASP A 76 -24.10 -3.60 -15.16
CA ASP A 76 -23.71 -2.24 -15.57
C ASP A 76 -22.85 -1.50 -14.53
N THR A 77 -22.75 -2.01 -13.31
CA THR A 77 -21.97 -1.38 -12.24
C THR A 77 -20.63 -2.07 -12.04
N TRP A 78 -20.64 -3.38 -11.80
CA TRP A 78 -19.45 -4.17 -11.49
C TRP A 78 -18.73 -4.66 -12.75
N GLY A 79 -19.49 -4.96 -13.80
CA GLY A 79 -18.99 -5.52 -15.06
C GLY A 79 -19.05 -4.55 -16.23
N THR A 80 -18.76 -5.10 -17.42
CA THR A 80 -18.73 -4.36 -18.69
C THR A 80 -20.12 -4.15 -19.29
N GLY A 81 -21.15 -4.79 -18.74
CA GLY A 81 -22.50 -4.84 -19.31
C GLY A 81 -22.57 -5.68 -20.60
N LEU A 82 -21.52 -6.47 -20.89
CA LEU A 82 -21.40 -7.31 -22.08
C LEU A 82 -20.93 -8.72 -21.68
N ASN A 83 -21.28 -9.72 -22.48
CA ASN A 83 -20.66 -11.04 -22.35
C ASN A 83 -19.17 -11.00 -22.76
N LYS A 84 -18.49 -12.15 -22.68
CA LYS A 84 -17.06 -12.27 -23.03
C LYS A 84 -16.77 -11.77 -24.45
N THR A 85 -17.50 -12.28 -25.43
CA THR A 85 -17.31 -11.92 -26.85
C THR A 85 -17.55 -10.43 -27.10
N GLY A 86 -18.61 -9.85 -26.52
CA GLY A 86 -18.90 -8.43 -26.63
C GLY A 86 -17.84 -7.57 -25.96
N THR A 87 -17.35 -7.98 -24.79
CA THR A 87 -16.28 -7.28 -24.07
C THR A 87 -14.98 -7.24 -24.87
N GLU A 88 -14.58 -8.35 -25.49
CA GLU A 88 -13.35 -8.45 -26.27
C GLU A 88 -13.41 -7.64 -27.58
N ASN A 89 -14.61 -7.55 -28.20
CA ASN A 89 -14.81 -6.87 -29.48
C ASN A 89 -15.27 -5.41 -29.35
N THR A 90 -15.52 -4.92 -28.14
CA THR A 90 -15.96 -3.53 -27.89
C THR A 90 -14.85 -2.76 -27.21
N LYS A 91 -14.53 -1.56 -27.72
CA LYS A 91 -13.58 -0.66 -27.06
C LYS A 91 -14.07 -0.32 -25.66
N GLN A 92 -13.15 -0.23 -24.69
CA GLN A 92 -13.49 0.05 -23.29
C GLN A 92 -14.39 1.29 -23.10
N GLN A 93 -14.21 2.34 -23.90
CA GLN A 93 -15.01 3.58 -23.80
C GLN A 93 -16.46 3.39 -24.24
N ALA A 94 -16.75 2.31 -24.96
CA ALA A 94 -18.08 1.97 -25.48
C ALA A 94 -18.75 0.84 -24.68
N TRP A 95 -18.15 0.40 -23.56
CA TRP A 95 -18.82 -0.56 -22.68
C TRP A 95 -20.02 0.13 -21.98
N PRO A 96 -21.21 -0.49 -21.99
CA PRO A 96 -22.37 0.03 -21.27
C PRO A 96 -22.16 0.02 -19.74
N GLY A 97 -21.41 -0.97 -19.23
CA GLY A 97 -21.11 -1.09 -17.82
C GLY A 97 -19.82 -0.38 -17.38
N LYS A 98 -19.78 0.00 -16.09
CA LYS A 98 -18.69 0.77 -15.46
C LYS A 98 -17.43 -0.06 -15.16
N ASN A 99 -17.51 -1.38 -15.19
CA ASN A 99 -16.43 -2.31 -14.87
C ASN A 99 -15.71 -1.99 -13.54
N LEU A 100 -16.47 -1.61 -12.51
CA LEU A 100 -15.92 -1.17 -11.22
C LEU A 100 -15.02 -2.24 -10.58
N LEU A 101 -15.38 -3.52 -10.70
CA LEU A 101 -14.57 -4.61 -10.15
C LEU A 101 -13.19 -4.66 -10.82
N GLY A 102 -13.13 -4.52 -12.14
CA GLY A 102 -11.89 -4.48 -12.89
C GLY A 102 -10.95 -3.34 -12.47
N HIS A 103 -11.53 -2.17 -12.19
CA HIS A 103 -10.80 -1.02 -11.66
C HIS A 103 -10.23 -1.28 -10.25
N ILE A 104 -11.03 -1.85 -9.35
CA ILE A 104 -10.59 -2.22 -7.99
C ILE A 104 -9.45 -3.24 -8.05
N LEU A 105 -9.60 -4.32 -8.83
CA LEU A 105 -8.57 -5.34 -9.01
C LEU A 105 -7.26 -4.73 -9.52
N SER A 106 -7.35 -3.81 -10.48
CA SER A 106 -6.19 -3.10 -11.03
C SER A 106 -5.49 -2.23 -9.98
N LYS A 107 -6.24 -1.49 -9.15
CA LYS A 107 -5.69 -0.69 -8.03
C LYS A 107 -4.97 -1.59 -7.03
N ILE A 108 -5.59 -2.69 -6.61
CA ILE A 108 -5.03 -3.63 -5.63
C ILE A 108 -3.80 -4.35 -6.19
N ALA A 109 -3.82 -4.80 -7.45
CA ALA A 109 -2.66 -5.41 -8.10
C ALA A 109 -1.43 -4.49 -8.09
N LYS A 110 -1.62 -3.18 -8.32
CA LYS A 110 -0.55 -2.18 -8.21
C LYS A 110 -0.02 -2.07 -6.77
N LYS A 111 -0.91 -2.00 -5.77
CA LYS A 111 -0.57 -1.92 -4.33
C LYS A 111 0.24 -3.14 -3.87
N VAL A 112 -0.23 -4.36 -4.18
CA VAL A 112 0.44 -5.61 -3.78
C VAL A 112 1.82 -5.74 -4.43
N ARG A 113 1.96 -5.34 -5.70
CA ARG A 113 3.25 -5.39 -6.40
C ARG A 113 4.28 -4.41 -5.83
N LYS A 114 3.84 -3.23 -5.36
CA LYS A 114 4.73 -2.26 -4.68
C LYS A 114 5.27 -2.83 -3.37
N ARG A 115 4.41 -3.43 -2.54
CA ARG A 115 4.84 -4.09 -1.28
C ARG A 115 5.85 -5.21 -1.53
N LYS A 116 5.60 -6.08 -2.51
CA LYS A 116 6.58 -7.14 -2.86
C LYS A 116 7.94 -6.57 -3.28
N LYS A 117 8.00 -5.39 -3.92
CA LYS A 117 9.27 -4.74 -4.27
C LYS A 117 9.97 -4.17 -3.05
N SER A 118 9.24 -3.54 -2.11
CA SER A 118 9.85 -3.07 -0.85
C SER A 118 10.37 -4.23 -0.03
N ASP A 119 9.61 -5.32 0.08
CA ASP A 119 10.02 -6.51 0.83
C ASP A 119 11.28 -7.15 0.22
N GLN A 120 11.38 -7.20 -1.11
CA GLN A 120 12.58 -7.69 -1.80
C GLN A 120 13.80 -6.78 -1.61
N TRP A 121 13.60 -5.46 -1.54
CA TRP A 121 14.70 -4.50 -1.30
C TRP A 121 15.18 -4.55 0.15
N SER A 122 14.29 -4.87 1.09
CA SER A 122 14.59 -4.95 2.53
C SER A 122 15.16 -6.30 2.98
N SER A 123 15.17 -7.32 2.12
CA SER A 123 15.81 -8.60 2.45
C SER A 123 17.34 -8.48 2.36
N PRO A 124 18.10 -8.88 3.39
CA PRO A 124 19.55 -8.94 3.29
C PRO A 124 19.91 -10.00 2.24
N GLN A 125 20.40 -9.57 1.08
CA GLN A 125 21.04 -10.47 0.13
C GLN A 125 22.19 -11.16 0.85
N GLN A 126 22.11 -12.48 1.03
CA GLN A 126 23.29 -13.30 1.27
C GLN A 126 24.24 -13.10 0.09
N LYS A 127 25.21 -12.20 0.28
CA LYS A 127 26.27 -11.95 -0.69
C LYS A 127 27.07 -13.23 -0.84
N HIS A 128 26.92 -13.88 -1.99
CA HIS A 128 27.92 -14.82 -2.46
C HIS A 128 29.22 -14.03 -2.65
N ASN A 129 30.29 -14.51 -1.99
CA ASN A 129 31.54 -13.80 -1.80
C ASN A 129 32.35 -13.79 -3.12
N SER A 130 32.04 -12.89 -4.05
CA SER A 130 32.94 -12.58 -5.16
C SER A 130 33.85 -11.42 -4.75
N LYS A 131 35.13 -11.74 -4.56
CA LYS A 131 36.21 -10.77 -4.33
C LYS A 131 36.26 -9.80 -5.52
N GLN A 132 35.76 -8.58 -5.34
CA GLN A 132 36.19 -7.46 -6.15
C GLN A 132 36.19 -6.17 -5.34
N SER A 133 37.42 -5.70 -5.12
CA SER A 133 37.79 -4.43 -4.54
C SER A 133 37.06 -3.28 -5.23
N SER A 134 36.14 -2.63 -4.51
CA SER A 134 35.79 -1.23 -4.77
C SER A 134 35.88 -0.49 -3.45
N LYS A 135 36.63 0.62 -3.45
CA LYS A 135 36.95 1.46 -2.29
C LYS A 135 35.71 2.23 -1.81
N GLN A 136 34.63 1.54 -1.46
CA GLN A 136 33.45 2.18 -0.88
C GLN A 136 33.56 2.04 0.65
N ARG A 137 33.86 3.16 1.32
CA ARG A 137 33.95 3.20 2.79
C ARG A 137 32.58 2.90 3.40
N ASP A 138 32.60 2.11 4.47
CA ASP A 138 31.40 1.73 5.21
C ASP A 138 30.72 2.98 5.80
N ILE A 139 29.41 3.10 5.59
CA ILE A 139 28.60 4.23 6.05
C ILE A 139 28.62 4.31 7.58
N ALA A 140 28.70 3.17 8.28
CA ALA A 140 28.80 3.14 9.74
C ALA A 140 30.09 3.82 10.22
N VAL A 141 31.20 3.60 9.52
CA VAL A 141 32.51 4.20 9.84
C VAL A 141 32.45 5.71 9.62
N MET A 142 31.84 6.16 8.52
CA MET A 142 31.65 7.58 8.23
C MET A 142 30.79 8.28 9.29
N LEU A 143 29.71 7.64 9.75
CA LEU A 143 28.84 8.19 10.79
C LEU A 143 29.53 8.25 12.16
N SER A 144 30.34 7.24 12.49
CA SER A 144 31.13 7.27 13.73
C SER A 144 32.19 8.38 13.71
N GLU A 145 32.85 8.62 12.58
CA GLU A 145 33.83 9.70 12.45
C GLU A 145 33.18 11.09 12.56
N ILE A 146 31.99 11.29 11.99
CA ILE A 146 31.26 12.55 12.12
C ILE A 146 30.87 12.80 13.59
N ARG A 147 30.40 11.77 14.29
CA ARG A 147 30.06 11.87 15.71
C ARG A 147 31.29 12.15 16.58
N ALA A 148 32.42 11.52 16.29
CA ALA A 148 33.67 11.78 17.01
C ALA A 148 34.14 13.23 16.81
N ARG A 149 34.07 13.74 15.58
CA ARG A 149 34.44 15.13 15.25
C ARG A 149 33.55 16.19 15.91
N GLN A 150 32.31 15.85 16.25
CA GLN A 150 31.40 16.75 16.98
C GLN A 150 31.69 16.78 18.49
N HIS A 151 32.35 15.76 19.04
CA HIS A 151 32.72 15.70 20.44
C HIS A 151 34.06 16.41 20.74
N ASP A 152 34.93 16.56 19.72
CA ASP A 152 36.21 17.26 19.85
C ASP A 152 36.10 18.80 19.71
N SER A 153 34.93 19.33 19.28
CA SER A 153 34.73 20.78 19.12
C SER A 153 34.27 21.52 20.39
N ASP A 154 33.93 20.80 21.47
CA ASP A 154 33.48 21.42 22.74
C ASP A 154 34.62 21.66 23.76
N SER A 155 35.89 21.47 23.36
CA SER A 155 37.06 21.71 24.25
C SER A 155 38.00 22.83 23.80
N ALA A 156 37.54 23.75 22.96
CA ALA A 156 38.35 24.92 22.56
C ALA A 156 37.58 26.24 22.67
N SER A 157 37.27 26.66 23.89
CA SER A 157 37.15 28.10 24.19
C SER A 157 37.66 28.45 25.59
N GLY A 158 38.93 28.13 25.85
CA GLY A 158 39.71 28.86 26.86
C GLY A 158 40.15 30.19 26.25
N ARG A 159 39.39 31.26 26.49
CA ARG A 159 39.88 32.62 26.31
C ARG A 159 40.24 33.16 27.69
N ASP A 160 41.52 33.01 28.03
CA ASP A 160 42.16 33.86 29.03
C ASP A 160 42.14 35.31 28.50
N LEU A 161 41.50 36.20 29.26
CA LEU A 161 41.79 37.63 29.21
C LEU A 161 42.35 38.01 30.58
N SER A 162 43.67 38.02 30.67
CA SER A 162 44.40 38.72 31.72
C SER A 162 44.17 40.23 31.55
N SER A 163 43.76 40.90 32.63
CA SER A 163 43.92 42.34 32.79
C SER A 163 44.18 42.62 34.26
N GLU A 164 45.44 42.47 34.64
CA GLU A 164 45.99 43.11 35.84
C GLU A 164 46.40 44.54 35.46
N THR A 165 45.82 45.53 36.15
CA THR A 165 46.44 46.83 36.38
C THR A 165 46.10 47.24 37.81
N ASP A 166 47.07 47.05 38.69
CA ASP A 166 47.19 47.72 40.00
C ASP A 166 47.42 49.23 39.80
N GLY A 167 47.02 50.02 40.81
CA GLY A 167 47.50 51.39 40.96
C GLY A 167 46.51 52.30 41.70
N ASP A 168 46.72 52.39 43.01
CA ASP A 168 46.12 53.29 43.99
C ASP A 168 46.08 54.78 43.57
N ASP A 169 45.14 55.55 44.12
CA ASP A 169 45.49 56.73 44.93
C ASP A 169 44.28 57.40 45.61
N GLU A 170 44.61 58.00 46.73
CA GLU A 170 43.83 58.48 47.87
C GLU A 170 43.23 59.89 47.68
N GLU A 171 42.27 60.22 48.56
CA GLU A 171 42.00 61.55 49.15
C GLU A 171 41.57 62.76 48.26
N THR A 172 40.29 63.16 48.35
CA THR A 172 39.80 64.38 49.04
C THR A 172 38.30 64.60 48.83
#